data_AF-A0A7W4UYE3-F1
#
_entry.id   AF-A0A7W4UYE3-F1
#
_cell.length_a   1.000
_cell.length_b   1.000
_cell.length_c   1.000
_cell.angle_alpha   90.00
_cell.angle_beta   90.00
_cell.angle_gamma   90.00
#
_symmetry.space_group_name_H-M   'P 1'
#
loop_
_entity.id
_entity.type
_entity.pdbx_description
1 polymer ?
#
loop_
_entity_poly.entity_id
_entity_poly.type
_entity_poly.pdbx_seq_one_letter_code
_entity_poly.pdbx_strand_id
1 'polypeptide(L)'
;MRRRPAWACNRRPRHSAACGTARPIQSAFHEQRALAGLPPTALTFQEALYSRELVCASGVEQLEYPRPQWPGRIVWVGELADHTGSGIPEPAWWPESLADPRPVVHVTQGTQNVDPADLIRPTFAALGRQRVQLAVATGVRGNSALPFPAPPNARVADLLPYDRLLPRVDVMVTNGGWGGVLAALHNGVPLVVAGGDLDKPEVAARVAWAGAGVNLHTGTPSPRAILRAWRRVSGASAYRTAAERIGEALRRHDGPREVVEHTEALLASLP
;
A
#
# COMPACT_ATOMS: atom_id res chain seq x y z
N MET A 1 -0.68 9.37 -37.76
CA MET A 1 -1.57 8.24 -37.37
C MET A 1 -1.48 8.03 -35.86
N ARG A 2 -2.41 8.59 -35.09
CA ARG A 2 -2.45 8.48 -33.61
C ARG A 2 -3.16 7.18 -33.23
N ARG A 3 -2.46 6.28 -32.54
CA ARG A 3 -3.04 5.05 -31.99
C ARG A 3 -4.05 5.42 -30.90
N ARG A 4 -5.29 4.94 -31.03
CA ARG A 4 -6.35 5.08 -30.02
C ARG A 4 -6.00 4.20 -28.79
N PRO A 5 -6.18 4.68 -27.55
CA PRO A 5 -6.06 3.83 -26.36
C PRO A 5 -7.22 2.82 -26.30
N ALA A 6 -6.95 1.61 -25.83
CA ALA A 6 -7.89 0.48 -25.77
C ALA A 6 -9.10 0.65 -24.82
N TRP A 7 -9.31 1.83 -24.26
CA TRP A 7 -10.37 2.14 -23.30
C TRP A 7 -11.57 2.86 -23.94
N ALA A 8 -11.47 3.23 -25.22
CA ALA A 8 -12.58 3.79 -25.99
C ALA A 8 -13.50 2.67 -26.54
N CYS A 9 -14.09 1.88 -25.65
CA CYS A 9 -15.26 1.08 -25.98
C CYS A 9 -16.34 1.34 -24.92
N ASN A 10 -17.23 2.25 -25.29
CA ASN A 10 -18.44 2.62 -24.59
C ASN A 10 -19.31 1.38 -24.29
N ARG A 11 -19.33 0.92 -23.04
CA ARG A 11 -20.49 0.25 -22.42
C ARG A 11 -20.52 0.62 -20.94
N ARG A 12 -21.57 1.31 -20.51
CA ARG A 12 -21.96 1.42 -19.10
C ARG A 12 -21.82 0.04 -18.43
N PRO A 13 -21.03 -0.13 -17.36
CA PRO A 13 -21.14 -1.34 -16.57
C PRO A 13 -22.47 -1.26 -15.83
N ARG A 14 -23.47 -2.04 -16.27
CA ARG A 14 -24.52 -2.46 -15.35
C ARG A 14 -23.83 -3.24 -14.24
N HIS A 15 -23.72 -2.66 -13.06
CA HIS A 15 -23.32 -3.36 -11.85
C HIS A 15 -24.35 -4.47 -11.58
N SER A 16 -24.12 -5.70 -12.06
CA SER A 16 -25.04 -6.81 -11.81
C SER A 16 -24.37 -8.14 -11.44
N ALA A 17 -23.11 -8.14 -11.02
CA ALA A 17 -22.40 -9.38 -10.68
C ALA A 17 -21.86 -9.43 -9.24
N ALA A 18 -22.38 -8.59 -8.32
CA ALA A 18 -22.06 -8.64 -6.89
C ALA A 18 -23.32 -8.82 -5.99
N CYS A 19 -24.41 -9.36 -6.56
CA CYS A 19 -25.73 -9.35 -5.88
C CYS A 19 -25.94 -10.50 -4.86
N GLY A 20 -25.03 -11.48 -4.77
CA GLY A 20 -25.20 -12.65 -3.90
C GLY A 20 -24.75 -12.42 -2.45
N THR A 21 -23.57 -11.83 -2.25
CA THR A 21 -22.96 -11.61 -0.91
C THR A 21 -23.32 -10.25 -0.30
N ALA A 22 -23.82 -9.31 -1.10
CA ALA A 22 -24.19 -7.97 -0.63
C ALA A 22 -25.56 -7.91 0.08
N ARG A 23 -26.49 -8.83 -0.21
CA ARG A 23 -27.84 -8.82 0.37
C ARG A 23 -27.83 -9.01 1.90
N PRO A 24 -27.08 -9.97 2.47
CA PRO A 24 -27.00 -10.10 3.93
C PRO A 24 -26.43 -8.85 4.60
N ILE A 25 -25.38 -8.24 4.03
CA ILE A 25 -24.76 -7.02 4.56
C ILE A 25 -25.73 -5.83 4.46
N GLN A 26 -26.44 -5.69 3.34
CA GLN A 26 -27.41 -4.61 3.17
C GLN A 26 -28.60 -4.74 4.14
N SER A 27 -29.11 -5.97 4.32
CA SER A 27 -30.18 -6.22 5.29
C SER A 27 -29.72 -5.93 6.71
N ALA A 28 -28.52 -6.41 7.10
CA ALA A 28 -27.93 -6.10 8.40
C ALA A 28 -27.73 -4.59 8.59
N PHE A 29 -27.26 -3.88 7.57
CA PHE A 29 -27.13 -2.42 7.60
C PHE A 29 -28.48 -1.72 7.86
N HIS A 30 -29.55 -2.12 7.17
CA HIS A 30 -30.88 -1.56 7.40
C HIS A 30 -31.43 -1.89 8.79
N GLU A 31 -31.24 -3.12 9.25
CA GLU A 31 -31.66 -3.58 10.58
C GLU A 31 -30.96 -2.77 11.68
N GLN A 32 -29.63 -2.63 11.61
CA GLN A 32 -28.86 -1.85 12.57
C GLN A 32 -29.26 -0.38 12.59
N ARG A 33 -29.56 0.21 11.42
CA ARG A 33 -30.10 1.58 11.35
C ARG A 33 -31.45 1.71 12.03
N ALA A 34 -32.36 0.75 11.82
CA ALA A 34 -33.67 0.75 12.45
C ALA A 34 -33.57 0.60 13.97
N LEU A 35 -32.69 -0.30 14.47
CA LEU A 35 -32.41 -0.47 15.89
C LEU A 35 -31.82 0.80 16.52
N ALA A 36 -31.00 1.54 15.78
CA ALA A 36 -30.46 2.84 16.21
C ALA A 36 -31.48 4.01 16.08
N GLY A 37 -32.73 3.76 15.67
CA GLY A 37 -33.76 4.78 15.49
C GLY A 37 -33.52 5.71 14.29
N LEU A 38 -32.63 5.35 13.36
CA LEU A 38 -32.33 6.15 12.18
C LEU A 38 -33.41 5.97 11.11
N PRO A 39 -33.73 7.03 10.33
CA PRO A 39 -34.73 6.93 9.28
C PRO A 39 -34.28 5.94 8.18
N PRO A 40 -35.25 5.31 7.49
CA PRO A 40 -34.97 4.50 6.31
C PRO A 40 -34.13 5.27 5.29
N THR A 41 -33.24 4.57 4.59
CA THR A 41 -32.38 5.17 3.57
C THR A 41 -32.40 4.33 2.29
N ALA A 42 -32.26 5.00 1.15
CA ALA A 42 -32.04 4.34 -0.14
C ALA A 42 -30.55 4.03 -0.38
N LEU A 43 -29.65 4.47 0.51
CA LEU A 43 -28.22 4.22 0.37
C LEU A 43 -27.89 2.74 0.52
N THR A 44 -26.98 2.29 -0.32
CA THR A 44 -26.29 1.02 -0.09
C THR A 44 -25.31 1.15 1.07
N PHE A 45 -24.97 0.03 1.69
CA PHE A 45 -23.94 -0.04 2.73
C PHE A 45 -22.63 0.61 2.26
N GLN A 46 -22.21 0.35 1.02
CA GLN A 46 -20.97 0.89 0.43
C GLN A 46 -21.01 2.41 0.27
N GLU A 47 -22.15 2.99 -0.11
CA GLU A 47 -22.30 4.44 -0.20
C GLU A 47 -22.32 5.10 1.18
N ALA A 48 -22.81 4.38 2.20
CA ALA A 48 -22.86 4.86 3.58
C ALA A 48 -21.51 4.75 4.32
N LEU A 49 -20.52 4.03 3.79
CA LEU A 49 -19.18 3.93 4.39
C LEU A 49 -18.41 5.26 4.38
N TYR A 50 -18.75 6.16 3.47
CA TYR A 50 -18.06 7.43 3.32
C TYR A 50 -18.95 8.56 3.84
N SER A 51 -18.33 9.48 4.59
CA SER A 51 -19.00 10.72 4.98
C SER A 51 -19.35 11.55 3.75
N ARG A 52 -20.54 12.13 3.77
CA ARG A 52 -21.01 13.05 2.70
C ARG A 52 -20.43 14.45 2.84
N GLU A 53 -19.98 14.81 4.04
CA GLU A 53 -19.52 16.16 4.38
C GLU A 53 -18.02 16.30 4.17
N LEU A 54 -17.25 15.30 4.57
CA LEU A 54 -15.79 15.33 4.51
C LEU A 54 -15.19 13.93 4.59
N VAL A 55 -14.32 13.60 3.65
CA VAL A 55 -13.42 12.44 3.71
C VAL A 55 -11.98 12.93 3.69
N CYS A 56 -11.26 12.75 4.79
CA CYS A 56 -9.81 12.92 4.84
C CYS A 56 -9.16 11.62 4.35
N ALA A 57 -8.79 11.59 3.07
CA ALA A 57 -8.22 10.41 2.45
C ALA A 57 -6.71 10.36 2.68
N SER A 58 -6.22 9.26 3.28
CA SER A 58 -4.78 9.02 3.38
C SER A 58 -4.20 8.71 1.99
N GLY A 59 -3.11 9.39 1.66
CA GLY A 59 -2.42 9.35 0.38
C GLY A 59 -2.40 10.71 -0.28
N VAL A 60 -2.13 10.72 -1.58
CA VAL A 60 -2.06 11.93 -2.39
C VAL A 60 -2.72 11.70 -3.73
N GLU A 61 -3.23 12.76 -4.36
CA GLU A 61 -3.93 12.68 -5.64
C GLU A 61 -3.10 12.01 -6.74
N GLN A 62 -1.76 12.10 -6.68
CA GLN A 62 -0.83 11.46 -7.63
C GLN A 62 -0.88 9.91 -7.59
N LEU A 63 -1.61 9.31 -6.65
CA LEU A 63 -1.87 7.87 -6.59
C LEU A 63 -3.26 7.48 -7.09
N GLU A 64 -4.09 8.45 -7.50
CA GLU A 64 -5.44 8.19 -7.98
C GLU A 64 -5.58 8.27 -9.50
N TYR A 65 -6.53 7.48 -10.01
CA TYR A 65 -6.99 7.60 -11.39
C TYR A 65 -7.72 8.93 -11.58
N PRO A 66 -7.60 9.58 -12.76
CA PRO A 66 -8.43 10.75 -13.07
C PRO A 66 -9.91 10.40 -12.96
N ARG A 67 -10.65 11.15 -12.12
CA ARG A 67 -12.10 11.00 -11.97
C ARG A 67 -12.80 12.30 -12.36
N PRO A 68 -13.88 12.24 -13.16
CA PRO A 68 -14.62 13.44 -13.55
C PRO A 68 -15.28 14.15 -12.36
N GLN A 69 -15.68 13.38 -11.33
CA GLN A 69 -16.32 13.90 -10.13
C GLN A 69 -16.06 12.95 -8.96
N TRP A 70 -15.90 13.51 -7.77
CA TRP A 70 -15.81 12.78 -6.51
C TRP A 70 -17.17 12.85 -5.78
N PRO A 71 -17.61 11.79 -5.09
CA PRO A 71 -18.94 11.69 -4.49
C PRO A 71 -19.15 12.59 -3.25
N GLY A 72 -18.14 13.35 -2.83
CA GLY A 72 -18.19 14.26 -1.69
C GLY A 72 -16.92 15.13 -1.61
N ARG A 73 -16.77 15.92 -0.54
CA ARG A 73 -15.55 16.68 -0.28
C ARG A 73 -14.45 15.72 0.18
N ILE A 74 -13.51 15.44 -0.73
CA ILE A 74 -12.31 14.65 -0.42
C ILE A 74 -11.13 15.60 -0.30
N VAL A 75 -10.41 15.49 0.80
CA VAL A 75 -9.12 16.14 1.01
C VAL A 75 -8.06 15.07 1.18
N TRP A 76 -6.96 15.21 0.46
CA TRP A 76 -5.80 14.33 0.59
C TRP A 76 -4.93 14.86 1.71
N VAL A 77 -4.62 14.03 2.69
CA VAL A 77 -3.87 14.42 3.89
C VAL A 77 -2.54 13.68 4.02
N GLY A 78 -2.07 13.02 2.95
CA GLY A 78 -0.84 12.25 2.99
C GLY A 78 -0.91 11.06 3.93
N GLU A 79 0.16 10.81 4.69
CA GLU A 79 0.25 9.69 5.62
C GLU A 79 -0.34 10.02 6.98
N LEU A 80 -1.08 9.06 7.54
CA LEU A 80 -1.48 9.09 8.95
C LEU A 80 -0.41 8.36 9.78
N ALA A 81 0.78 8.93 9.82
CA ALA A 81 1.93 8.37 10.50
C ALA A 81 2.65 9.43 11.33
N ASP A 82 3.28 8.99 12.42
CA ASP A 82 4.24 9.80 13.16
C ASP A 82 5.64 9.55 12.60
N HIS A 83 6.29 10.61 12.13
CA HIS A 83 7.63 10.57 11.56
C HIS A 83 8.74 10.94 12.57
N THR A 84 8.41 11.19 13.83
CA THR A 84 9.39 11.54 14.89
C THR A 84 10.18 10.33 15.40
N GLY A 85 9.69 9.11 15.14
CA GLY A 85 10.40 7.86 15.38
C GLY A 85 9.47 6.65 15.41
N SER A 86 9.90 5.49 14.92
CA SER A 86 9.03 4.30 14.88
C SER A 86 8.79 3.64 16.24
N GLY A 87 9.65 3.91 17.23
CA GLY A 87 9.66 3.19 18.51
C GLY A 87 10.00 1.70 18.39
N ILE A 88 10.36 1.22 17.20
CA ILE A 88 10.78 -0.16 16.95
C ILE A 88 12.29 -0.26 17.19
N PRO A 89 12.75 -1.19 18.05
CA PRO A 89 14.18 -1.35 18.30
C PRO A 89 14.90 -1.83 17.05
N GLU A 90 16.16 -1.42 16.90
CA GLU A 90 17.03 -1.92 15.84
C GLU A 90 17.37 -3.40 16.09
N PRO A 91 17.27 -4.28 15.08
CA PRO A 91 17.69 -5.67 15.22
C PRO A 91 19.20 -5.79 15.53
N ALA A 92 19.61 -6.86 16.21
CA ALA A 92 21.02 -7.06 16.59
C ALA A 92 22.00 -7.08 15.39
N TRP A 93 21.53 -7.53 14.22
CA TRP A 93 22.33 -7.58 12.98
C TRP A 93 22.41 -6.23 12.24
N TRP A 94 21.70 -5.20 12.72
CA TRP A 94 21.56 -3.91 12.04
C TRP A 94 22.91 -3.23 11.74
N PRO A 95 23.88 -3.13 12.68
CA PRO A 95 25.15 -2.44 12.42
C PRO A 95 25.94 -3.02 11.25
N GLU A 96 25.95 -4.34 11.08
CA GLU A 96 26.60 -5.01 9.97
C GLU A 96 25.93 -4.66 8.63
N SER A 97 24.60 -4.62 8.60
CA SER A 97 23.84 -4.22 7.41
C SER A 97 24.10 -2.76 7.00
N LEU A 98 24.39 -1.87 7.95
CA LEU A 98 24.74 -0.47 7.63
C LEU A 98 26.11 -0.34 6.96
N ALA A 99 27.04 -1.26 7.23
CA ALA A 99 28.39 -1.24 6.66
C ALA A 99 28.47 -1.87 5.26
N ASP A 100 27.43 -2.58 4.84
CA ASP A 100 27.40 -3.30 3.56
C ASP A 100 26.95 -2.36 2.42
N PRO A 101 27.76 -2.16 1.36
CA PRO A 101 27.44 -1.24 0.27
C PRO A 101 26.48 -1.83 -0.77
N ARG A 102 26.05 -3.09 -0.63
CA ARG A 102 25.12 -3.72 -1.57
C ARG A 102 23.74 -3.07 -1.50
N PRO A 103 23.02 -2.95 -2.65
CA PRO A 103 21.65 -2.44 -2.66
C PRO A 103 20.73 -3.20 -1.71
N VAL A 104 19.82 -2.49 -1.05
CA VAL A 104 18.90 -3.05 -0.06
C VAL A 104 17.53 -3.27 -0.69
N VAL A 105 17.06 -4.50 -0.65
CA VAL A 105 15.68 -4.85 -1.00
C VAL A 105 14.92 -5.16 0.27
N HIS A 106 13.94 -4.32 0.60
CA HIS A 106 13.03 -4.62 1.71
C HIS A 106 11.94 -5.58 1.25
N VAL A 107 11.65 -6.61 2.03
CA VAL A 107 10.60 -7.60 1.76
C VAL A 107 9.66 -7.68 2.95
N THR A 108 8.36 -7.55 2.71
CA THR A 108 7.34 -7.70 3.76
C THR A 108 6.07 -8.36 3.25
N GLN A 109 5.56 -9.31 4.04
CA GLN A 109 4.26 -9.95 3.81
C GLN A 109 3.11 -9.11 4.37
N GLY A 110 3.40 -8.02 5.11
CA GLY A 110 2.42 -7.22 5.84
C GLY A 110 1.98 -7.87 7.16
N THR A 111 1.04 -7.24 7.86
CA THR A 111 0.60 -7.66 9.22
C THR A 111 -0.74 -8.40 9.24
N GLN A 112 -1.47 -8.42 8.12
CA GLN A 112 -2.85 -8.94 8.03
C GLN A 112 -2.92 -10.31 7.33
N ASN A 113 -2.27 -10.44 6.18
CA ASN A 113 -1.94 -11.75 5.62
C ASN A 113 -0.52 -12.04 6.07
N VAL A 114 -0.29 -13.14 6.78
CA VAL A 114 0.97 -13.41 7.48
C VAL A 114 1.62 -14.71 7.03
N ASP A 115 1.11 -15.40 6.01
CA ASP A 115 1.80 -16.60 5.51
C ASP A 115 3.09 -16.20 4.77
N PRO A 116 4.29 -16.39 5.36
CA PRO A 116 5.54 -15.98 4.71
C PRO A 116 5.83 -16.79 3.44
N ALA A 117 5.10 -17.89 3.23
CA ALA A 117 5.15 -18.76 2.08
C ALA A 117 4.73 -18.07 0.77
N ASP A 118 3.89 -17.04 0.85
CA ASP A 118 3.25 -16.37 -0.29
C ASP A 118 4.17 -15.39 -1.01
N LEU A 119 4.94 -14.59 -0.27
CA LEU A 119 5.83 -13.57 -0.86
C LEU A 119 7.28 -13.67 -0.41
N ILE A 120 7.55 -13.91 0.88
CA ILE A 120 8.92 -13.97 1.41
C ILE A 120 9.68 -15.14 0.78
N ARG A 121 9.10 -16.35 0.81
CA ARG A 121 9.70 -17.55 0.22
C ARG A 121 10.01 -17.41 -1.27
N PRO A 122 9.07 -17.02 -2.16
CA PRO A 122 9.41 -16.86 -3.57
C PRO A 122 10.38 -15.69 -3.80
N THR A 123 10.40 -14.66 -2.95
CA THR A 123 11.42 -13.60 -3.01
C THR A 123 12.81 -14.12 -2.66
N PHE A 124 12.94 -15.01 -1.67
CA PHE A 124 14.20 -15.70 -1.38
C PHE A 124 14.69 -16.53 -2.55
N ALA A 125 13.81 -17.31 -3.18
CA ALA A 125 14.14 -18.07 -4.37
C ALA A 125 14.57 -17.16 -5.55
N ALA A 126 13.98 -15.97 -5.67
CA ALA A 126 14.28 -15.01 -6.73
C ALA A 126 15.61 -14.27 -6.50
N LEU A 127 15.84 -13.77 -5.29
CA LEU A 127 16.87 -12.78 -4.97
C LEU A 127 17.99 -13.30 -4.07
N GLY A 128 17.86 -14.52 -3.51
CA GLY A 128 18.83 -15.09 -2.57
C GLY A 128 20.23 -15.35 -3.12
N ARG A 129 20.40 -15.28 -4.45
CA ARG A 129 21.68 -15.39 -5.16
C ARG A 129 22.10 -14.09 -5.86
N GLN A 130 21.32 -13.02 -5.73
CA GLN A 130 21.64 -11.72 -6.33
C GLN A 130 22.55 -10.93 -5.40
N ARG A 131 23.31 -9.98 -5.95
CA ARG A 131 24.22 -9.10 -5.18
C ARG A 131 23.44 -7.95 -4.52
N VAL A 132 22.51 -8.31 -3.64
CA VAL A 132 21.68 -7.40 -2.83
C VAL A 132 21.58 -7.90 -1.40
N GLN A 133 21.21 -7.01 -0.48
CA GLN A 133 20.79 -7.35 0.88
C GLN A 133 19.27 -7.49 0.90
N LEU A 134 18.74 -8.53 1.57
CA LEU A 134 17.31 -8.65 1.81
C LEU A 134 17.02 -8.29 3.27
N ALA A 135 16.38 -7.15 3.50
CA ALA A 135 15.87 -6.77 4.82
C ALA A 135 14.41 -7.23 4.91
N VAL A 136 14.12 -8.23 5.73
CA VAL A 136 12.85 -8.96 5.70
C VAL A 136 12.10 -8.74 7.00
N ALA A 137 10.85 -8.29 6.91
CA ALA A 137 9.92 -8.25 8.04
C ALA A 137 8.87 -9.36 7.88
N THR A 138 8.68 -10.18 8.91
CA THR A 138 7.58 -11.18 8.93
C THR A 138 6.22 -10.52 9.15
N GLY A 139 6.19 -9.35 9.80
CA GLY A 139 4.97 -8.62 10.13
C GLY A 139 4.24 -9.16 11.37
N VAL A 140 4.81 -10.14 12.07
CA VAL A 140 4.23 -10.77 13.26
C VAL A 140 5.05 -10.40 14.48
N ARG A 141 4.61 -9.41 15.27
CA ARG A 141 5.31 -8.92 16.46
C ARG A 141 5.70 -10.08 17.40
N GLY A 142 6.97 -10.11 17.80
CA GLY A 142 7.54 -11.14 18.66
C GLY A 142 7.88 -12.44 17.94
N ASN A 143 7.68 -12.54 16.61
CA ASN A 143 7.94 -13.76 15.85
C ASN A 143 8.60 -13.49 14.49
N SER A 144 9.92 -13.67 14.45
CA SER A 144 10.72 -13.60 13.23
C SER A 144 10.96 -14.98 12.57
N ALA A 145 10.37 -16.05 13.11
CA ALA A 145 10.61 -17.41 12.63
C ALA A 145 9.98 -17.66 11.26
N LEU A 146 10.70 -18.39 10.40
CA LEU A 146 10.25 -18.80 9.08
C LEU A 146 10.20 -20.34 9.00
N PRO A 147 9.19 -20.93 8.34
CA PRO A 147 9.10 -22.39 8.17
C PRO A 147 10.07 -22.94 7.09
N PHE A 148 11.01 -22.13 6.62
CA PHE A 148 11.99 -22.45 5.58
C PHE A 148 13.27 -21.63 5.79
N PRO A 149 14.43 -22.11 5.30
CA PRO A 149 15.70 -21.42 5.51
C PRO A 149 15.76 -20.09 4.76
N ALA A 150 16.32 -19.07 5.41
CA ALA A 150 16.66 -17.80 4.78
C ALA A 150 17.99 -17.93 4.00
N PRO A 151 18.13 -17.27 2.83
CA PRO A 151 19.39 -17.25 2.10
C PRO A 151 20.45 -16.41 2.84
N PRO A 152 21.76 -16.60 2.57
CA PRO A 152 22.83 -15.92 3.30
C PRO A 152 22.80 -14.39 3.25
N ASN A 153 22.19 -13.82 2.20
CA ASN A 153 22.03 -12.39 2.02
C ASN A 153 20.75 -11.81 2.64
N ALA A 154 19.96 -12.62 3.35
CA ALA A 154 18.79 -12.16 4.06
C ALA A 154 19.07 -11.89 5.54
N ARG A 155 18.37 -10.90 6.06
CA ARG A 155 18.29 -10.54 7.47
C ARG A 155 16.82 -10.41 7.82
N VAL A 156 16.36 -11.24 8.75
CA VAL A 156 14.94 -11.38 9.09
C VAL A 156 14.69 -10.81 10.48
N ALA A 157 13.62 -10.04 10.62
CA ALA A 157 13.08 -9.57 11.88
C ALA A 157 11.54 -9.70 11.87
N ASP A 158 10.94 -9.58 13.05
CA ASP A 158 9.48 -9.52 13.18
C ASP A 158 8.94 -8.20 12.62
N LEU A 159 9.51 -7.10 13.08
CA LEU A 159 9.27 -5.72 12.66
C LEU A 159 10.60 -5.03 12.39
N LEU A 160 10.58 -3.99 11.54
CA LEU A 160 11.76 -3.20 11.21
C LEU A 160 11.47 -1.70 11.44
N PRO A 161 12.44 -0.92 11.95
CA PRO A 161 12.27 0.52 12.13
C PRO A 161 12.27 1.23 10.78
N TYR A 162 11.09 1.47 10.21
CA TYR A 162 10.93 2.04 8.87
C TYR A 162 11.53 3.45 8.73
N ASP A 163 11.52 4.24 9.80
CA ASP A 163 12.18 5.55 9.87
C ASP A 163 13.69 5.47 9.61
N ARG A 164 14.32 4.33 9.93
CA ARG A 164 15.76 4.08 9.69
C ARG A 164 16.02 3.22 8.47
N LEU A 165 15.13 2.28 8.17
CA LEU A 165 15.25 1.35 7.06
C LEU A 165 15.00 2.03 5.71
N LEU A 166 13.83 2.63 5.54
CA LEU A 166 13.32 3.05 4.23
C LEU A 166 14.20 4.10 3.53
N PRO A 167 14.87 5.04 4.24
CA PRO A 167 15.85 5.94 3.61
C PRO A 167 17.01 5.23 2.90
N ARG A 168 17.24 3.94 3.19
CA ARG A 168 18.33 3.12 2.62
C ARG A 168 17.85 2.09 1.62
N VAL A 169 16.53 1.95 1.42
CA VAL A 169 15.96 0.89 0.58
C VAL A 169 15.99 1.30 -0.89
N ASP A 170 16.46 0.38 -1.74
CA ASP A 170 16.48 0.59 -3.17
C ASP A 170 15.17 0.19 -3.85
N VAL A 171 14.59 -0.93 -3.41
CA VAL A 171 13.31 -1.46 -3.90
C VAL A 171 12.60 -2.14 -2.74
N MET A 172 11.30 -1.97 -2.62
CA MET A 172 10.48 -2.73 -1.68
C MET A 172 9.59 -3.74 -2.41
N VAL A 173 9.65 -5.00 -1.99
CA VAL A 173 8.74 -6.08 -2.39
C VAL A 173 7.70 -6.24 -1.28
N THR A 174 6.43 -5.98 -1.60
CA THR A 174 5.37 -5.88 -0.59
C THR A 174 4.08 -6.53 -1.06
N ASN A 175 3.26 -7.00 -0.11
CA ASN A 175 1.91 -7.48 -0.40
C ASN A 175 0.94 -6.35 -0.84
N GLY A 176 1.32 -5.08 -0.63
CA GLY A 176 0.50 -3.93 -0.99
C GLY A 176 -0.36 -3.35 0.13
N GLY A 177 -0.02 -3.57 1.40
CA GLY A 177 -0.66 -2.84 2.50
C GLY A 177 -0.47 -1.33 2.38
N TRP A 178 -1.57 -0.56 2.43
CA TRP A 178 -1.57 0.87 2.10
C TRP A 178 -0.57 1.71 2.90
N GLY A 179 -0.52 1.56 4.23
CA GLY A 179 0.43 2.31 5.06
C GLY A 179 1.90 2.01 4.74
N GLY A 180 2.24 0.74 4.44
CA GLY A 180 3.60 0.37 4.04
C GLY A 180 3.97 0.89 2.65
N VAL A 181 3.00 0.93 1.74
CA VAL A 181 3.16 1.53 0.40
C VAL A 181 3.40 3.03 0.51
N LEU A 182 2.62 3.74 1.31
CA LEU A 182 2.82 5.17 1.52
C LEU A 182 4.18 5.45 2.17
N ALA A 183 4.57 4.72 3.22
CA ALA A 183 5.86 4.90 3.88
C ALA A 183 7.05 4.70 2.93
N ALA A 184 6.97 3.72 2.03
CA ALA A 184 8.00 3.50 1.02
C ALA A 184 8.06 4.65 0.00
N LEU A 185 6.91 5.07 -0.51
CA LEU A 185 6.83 6.18 -1.46
C LEU A 185 7.24 7.51 -0.83
N HIS A 186 6.93 7.75 0.44
CA HIS A 186 7.42 8.87 1.23
C HIS A 186 8.94 8.97 1.18
N ASN A 187 9.64 7.83 1.17
CA ASN A 187 11.10 7.75 1.10
C ASN A 187 11.61 7.63 -0.34
N GLY A 188 10.76 7.84 -1.36
CA GLY A 188 11.13 7.72 -2.77
C GLY A 188 11.49 6.30 -3.20
N VAL A 189 11.03 5.28 -2.46
CA VAL A 189 11.34 3.87 -2.72
C VAL A 189 10.36 3.30 -3.74
N PRO A 190 10.82 2.83 -4.90
CA PRO A 190 9.95 2.19 -5.88
C PRO A 190 9.57 0.76 -5.47
N LEU A 191 8.43 0.30 -6.00
CA LEU A 191 7.72 -0.86 -5.45
C LEU A 191 7.60 -2.04 -6.44
N VAL A 192 7.63 -3.25 -5.89
CA VAL A 192 7.12 -4.48 -6.53
C VAL A 192 5.99 -5.01 -5.65
N VAL A 193 4.75 -4.95 -6.15
CA VAL A 193 3.56 -5.18 -5.34
C VAL A 193 2.87 -6.49 -5.72
N ALA A 194 2.72 -7.40 -4.76
CA ALA A 194 2.00 -8.67 -4.86
C ALA A 194 0.63 -8.58 -4.17
N GLY A 195 -0.31 -7.85 -4.78
CA GLY A 195 -1.66 -7.69 -4.24
C GLY A 195 -2.58 -8.88 -4.57
N GLY A 196 -3.02 -9.64 -3.57
CA GLY A 196 -3.85 -10.84 -3.75
C GLY A 196 -5.25 -10.80 -3.15
N ASP A 197 -5.49 -9.94 -2.16
CA ASP A 197 -6.67 -9.95 -1.29
C ASP A 197 -7.05 -8.53 -0.83
N LEU A 198 -8.30 -8.38 -0.35
CA LEU A 198 -8.85 -7.12 0.18
C LEU A 198 -8.70 -5.95 -0.82
N ASP A 199 -8.10 -4.85 -0.38
CA ASP A 199 -7.80 -3.65 -1.14
C ASP A 199 -6.48 -3.74 -1.92
N LYS A 200 -5.64 -4.75 -1.65
CA LYS A 200 -4.28 -4.83 -2.17
C LYS A 200 -4.18 -4.92 -3.70
N PRO A 201 -5.08 -5.61 -4.44
CA PRO A 201 -5.07 -5.56 -5.90
C PRO A 201 -5.24 -4.14 -6.45
N GLU A 202 -6.06 -3.33 -5.79
CA GLU A 202 -6.29 -1.92 -6.17
C GLU A 202 -5.10 -1.05 -5.78
N VAL A 203 -4.51 -1.25 -4.59
CA VAL A 203 -3.26 -0.57 -4.21
C VAL A 203 -2.14 -0.85 -5.21
N ALA A 204 -1.97 -2.12 -5.61
CA ALA A 204 -0.98 -2.51 -6.61
C ALA A 204 -1.24 -1.83 -7.98
N ALA A 205 -2.51 -1.70 -8.37
CA ALA A 205 -2.90 -1.03 -9.60
C ALA A 205 -2.62 0.49 -9.57
N ARG A 206 -2.90 1.17 -8.44
CA ARG A 206 -2.57 2.59 -8.23
C ARG A 206 -1.06 2.85 -8.31
N VAL A 207 -0.26 2.02 -7.64
CA VAL A 207 1.21 2.11 -7.68
C VAL A 207 1.74 1.96 -9.11
N ALA A 208 1.23 0.98 -9.86
CA ALA A 208 1.61 0.76 -11.24
C ALA A 208 1.14 1.90 -12.17
N TRP A 209 -0.06 2.42 -11.95
CA TRP A 209 -0.60 3.57 -12.67
C TRP A 209 0.26 4.81 -12.47
N ALA A 210 0.70 5.06 -11.24
CA ALA A 210 1.50 6.24 -10.90
C ALA A 210 2.94 6.15 -11.42
N GLY A 211 3.33 5.00 -11.97
CA GLY A 211 4.67 4.72 -12.48
C GLY A 211 5.71 4.45 -11.39
N ALA A 212 5.30 4.36 -10.12
CA ALA A 212 6.20 4.19 -8.98
C ALA A 212 6.50 2.72 -8.63
N GLY A 213 5.94 1.77 -9.39
CA GLY A 213 6.24 0.36 -9.20
C GLY A 213 5.60 -0.56 -10.23
N VAL A 214 5.68 -1.87 -9.95
CA VAL A 214 5.11 -2.94 -10.77
C VAL A 214 4.07 -3.70 -9.98
N ASN A 215 2.88 -3.88 -10.57
CA ASN A 215 1.85 -4.80 -10.09
C ASN A 215 2.15 -6.22 -10.60
N LEU A 216 2.26 -7.20 -9.69
CA LEU A 216 2.44 -8.61 -10.02
C LEU A 216 1.12 -9.32 -10.36
N HIS A 217 -0.02 -8.69 -10.10
CA HIS A 217 -1.38 -9.18 -10.35
C HIS A 217 -1.72 -10.50 -9.63
N THR A 218 -1.02 -10.80 -8.53
CA THR A 218 -1.28 -11.97 -7.67
C THR A 218 -0.66 -11.75 -6.29
N GLY A 219 -1.24 -12.35 -5.26
CA GLY A 219 -0.66 -12.46 -3.91
C GLY A 219 0.35 -13.60 -3.75
N THR A 220 0.39 -14.54 -4.70
CA THR A 220 1.28 -15.72 -4.68
C THR A 220 2.19 -15.76 -5.91
N PRO A 221 3.06 -14.75 -6.10
CA PRO A 221 3.87 -14.65 -7.30
C PRO A 221 4.94 -15.73 -7.39
N SER A 222 5.20 -16.21 -8.60
CA SER A 222 6.35 -17.08 -8.85
C SER A 222 7.68 -16.33 -8.62
N PRO A 223 8.77 -17.03 -8.21
CA PRO A 223 10.10 -16.43 -8.08
C PRO A 223 10.56 -15.73 -9.37
N ARG A 224 10.23 -16.31 -10.54
CA ARG A 224 10.59 -15.75 -11.84
C ARG A 224 9.87 -14.42 -12.11
N ALA A 225 8.61 -14.27 -11.66
CA ALA A 225 7.88 -13.01 -11.79
C ALA A 225 8.50 -11.92 -10.92
N ILE A 226 8.84 -12.25 -9.66
CA ILE A 226 9.52 -11.33 -8.73
C ILE A 226 10.86 -10.88 -9.29
N LEU A 227 11.70 -11.82 -9.76
CA LEU A 227 13.01 -11.49 -10.34
C LEU A 227 12.90 -10.54 -11.54
N ARG A 228 11.93 -10.76 -12.44
CA ARG A 228 11.70 -9.87 -13.58
C ARG A 228 11.23 -8.49 -13.15
N ALA A 229 10.29 -8.42 -12.20
CA ALA A 229 9.77 -7.16 -11.71
C ALA A 229 10.86 -6.36 -10.98
N TRP A 230 11.62 -7.00 -10.09
CA TRP A 230 12.75 -6.39 -9.41
C TRP A 230 13.76 -5.82 -10.41
N ARG A 231 14.21 -6.61 -11.41
CA ARG A 231 15.15 -6.13 -12.45
C ARG A 231 14.61 -4.92 -13.23
N ARG A 232 13.31 -4.92 -13.53
CA ARG A 232 12.65 -3.82 -14.23
C ARG A 232 12.65 -2.55 -13.38
N VAL A 233 12.31 -2.67 -12.11
CA VAL A 233 12.24 -1.54 -11.18
C VAL A 233 13.63 -1.01 -10.84
N SER A 234 14.59 -1.89 -10.54
CA SER A 234 15.97 -1.50 -10.20
C SER A 234 16.78 -1.01 -11.39
N GLY A 235 16.45 -1.46 -12.61
CA GLY A 235 17.17 -1.09 -13.83
C GLY A 235 16.67 0.18 -14.54
N ALA A 236 15.51 0.73 -14.17
CA ALA A 236 14.93 1.89 -14.83
C ALA A 236 14.69 3.03 -13.84
N SER A 237 15.47 4.11 -13.97
CA SER A 237 15.40 5.30 -13.10
C SER A 237 14.02 5.94 -13.04
N ALA A 238 13.21 5.79 -14.10
CA ALA A 238 11.84 6.32 -14.16
C ALA A 238 10.95 5.88 -12.98
N TYR A 239 11.13 4.66 -12.44
CA TYR A 239 10.39 4.20 -11.27
C TYR A 239 10.77 4.97 -10.01
N ARG A 240 12.07 5.18 -9.80
CA ARG A 240 12.58 5.96 -8.68
C ARG A 240 12.15 7.42 -8.78
N THR A 241 12.29 8.05 -9.95
CA THR A 241 11.83 9.43 -10.17
C THR A 241 10.34 9.58 -9.91
N ALA A 242 9.52 8.60 -10.32
CA ALA A 242 8.08 8.62 -10.04
C ALA A 242 7.80 8.46 -8.54
N ALA A 243 8.49 7.55 -7.85
CA ALA A 243 8.37 7.37 -6.41
C ALA A 243 8.81 8.63 -5.64
N GLU A 244 9.92 9.26 -6.01
CA GLU A 244 10.42 10.51 -5.41
C GLU A 244 9.43 11.66 -5.59
N ARG A 245 8.82 11.80 -6.78
CA ARG A 245 7.78 12.80 -7.04
C ARG A 245 6.55 12.61 -6.15
N ILE A 246 6.15 11.36 -5.91
CA ILE A 246 5.03 11.05 -5.00
C ILE A 246 5.44 11.28 -3.55
N GLY A 247 6.67 10.88 -3.17
CA GLY A 247 7.22 11.14 -1.85
C GLY A 247 7.29 12.63 -1.53
N GLU A 248 7.66 13.45 -2.50
CA GLU A 248 7.62 14.91 -2.35
C GLU A 248 6.20 15.43 -2.16
N ALA A 249 5.20 14.79 -2.78
CA ALA A 249 3.81 15.11 -2.50
C ALA A 249 3.37 14.72 -1.09
N LEU A 250 3.74 13.52 -0.64
CA LEU A 250 3.42 13.04 0.71
C LEU A 250 4.05 13.91 1.79
N ARG A 251 5.32 14.30 1.65
CA ARG A 251 6.06 15.14 2.62
C ARG A 251 5.54 16.57 2.75
N ARG A 252 4.70 17.04 1.83
CA ARG A 252 4.01 18.34 1.99
C ARG A 252 2.84 18.28 2.97
N HIS A 253 2.47 17.08 3.42
CA HIS A 253 1.38 16.89 4.34
C HIS A 253 1.85 16.59 5.76
N ASP A 254 1.11 17.09 6.75
CA ASP A 254 1.12 16.63 8.14
C ASP A 254 -0.25 15.99 8.41
N GLY A 255 -0.40 14.73 8.03
CA GLY A 255 -1.71 14.08 7.96
C GLY A 255 -2.51 14.11 9.27
N PRO A 256 -1.92 13.73 10.43
CA PRO A 256 -2.61 13.84 11.70
C PRO A 256 -3.09 15.27 12.01
N ARG A 257 -2.26 16.29 11.76
CA ARG A 257 -2.64 17.70 11.97
C ARG A 257 -3.74 18.14 11.00
N GLU A 258 -3.58 17.89 9.71
CA GLU A 258 -4.55 18.28 8.67
C GLU A 258 -5.92 17.63 8.89
N VAL A 259 -5.97 16.39 9.39
CA VAL A 259 -7.22 15.74 9.77
C VAL A 259 -7.94 16.52 10.87
N VAL A 260 -7.21 16.95 11.92
CA VAL A 260 -7.79 17.76 13.00
C VAL A 260 -8.29 19.10 12.44
N GLU A 261 -7.45 19.82 11.69
CA GLU A 261 -7.80 21.12 11.12
C GLU A 261 -9.04 21.06 10.21
N HIS A 262 -9.12 20.05 9.33
CA HIS A 262 -10.27 19.87 8.46
C HIS A 262 -11.54 19.48 9.23
N THR A 263 -11.40 18.71 10.31
CA THR A 263 -12.53 18.32 11.17
C THR A 263 -13.05 19.52 11.97
N GLU A 264 -12.16 20.31 12.59
CA GLU A 264 -12.53 21.53 13.31
C GLU A 264 -13.19 22.56 12.39
N ALA A 265 -12.66 22.74 11.17
CA ALA A 265 -13.26 23.61 10.17
C ALA A 265 -14.67 23.15 9.75
N LEU A 266 -14.88 21.83 9.62
CA LEU A 266 -16.22 21.30 9.35
C LEU A 266 -17.18 21.62 10.51
N LEU A 267 -16.79 21.35 11.75
CA LEU A 267 -17.61 21.61 12.94
C LEU A 267 -17.97 23.10 13.07
N ALA A 268 -17.03 24.00 12.80
CA ALA A 268 -17.27 25.44 12.82
C ALA A 268 -18.21 25.94 11.71
N SER A 269 -18.38 25.14 10.64
CA SER A 269 -19.27 25.45 9.51
C SER A 269 -20.68 24.88 9.66
N LEU A 270 -20.89 24.00 10.64
CA LEU A 270 -22.21 23.43 10.92
C LEU A 270 -23.11 24.52 11.56
N PRO A 271 -24.38 24.63 11.12
CA PRO A 271 -25.33 25.61 11.62
C PRO A 271 -25.79 25.35 13.06
#